data_AF-A0A853MJ28-F1
#
_entry.id   AF-A0A853MJ28-F1
#
_cell.length_a   1.000
_cell.length_b   1.000
_cell.length_c   1.000
_cell.angle_alpha   90.00
_cell.angle_beta   90.00
_cell.angle_gamma   90.00
#
_symmetry.space_group_name_H-M   'P 1'
#
loop_
_entity.id
_entity.type
_entity.pdbx_description
1 polymer ?
#
loop_
_entity_poly.entity_id
_entity_poly.type
_entity_poly.pdbx_seq_one_letter_code
_entity_poly.pdbx_strand_id
1 'polypeptide(L)'
;MPKQFNTAGPCKANIHYMLSPTGRLPQLKALIDGENYFIIHAPRQVGKTTAMMALAQELTDSGQYLAMLLTVETGAPFPDAPEQAQQSILRRWQNEIRFRKLPLPTLTQIQRETETSPRLVNALARQATQVLVQDVNEPITAEVINQAKEMLIQRQDTHLDSLAERLREERVKTIIEPILAGEDLPDVPPDDIRYVLDLGLCRDQGQGLEIANPIYKEVLPLVLSYTTRVSIGAIEPLRLNEQGELLPDKLLHAFLEFWRQHGEPLLKSAPYHEIAPHLVLMAFLHRVVNGGGTLEREYAIGSGRMDICLRYGKVVMGMELKVWRERKSDPLIKGLTQLDKYLDGLGLDTGWLVIFDRRPGLPPMGERISTEEVISPNGRTITLIRS
;
A
#
# COMPACT_ATOMS: atom_id res chain seq x y z
N MET A 1 -3.28 58.97 -3.05
CA MET A 1 -3.60 59.07 -1.62
C MET A 1 -2.31 58.91 -0.81
N PRO A 2 -2.12 59.66 0.28
CA PRO A 2 -1.01 59.43 1.21
C PRO A 2 -1.13 58.03 1.85
N LYS A 3 0.00 57.36 2.09
CA LYS A 3 0.01 56.06 2.78
C LYS A 3 -0.52 56.23 4.21
N GLN A 4 -1.08 55.16 4.78
CA GLN A 4 -1.63 55.15 6.14
C GLN A 4 -1.02 54.03 6.99
N PHE A 5 -1.02 54.17 8.32
CA PHE A 5 -0.65 53.09 9.22
C PHE A 5 -1.83 52.12 9.35
N ASN A 6 -1.59 50.83 9.13
CA ASN A 6 -2.62 49.80 9.29
C ASN A 6 -2.40 49.04 10.59
N THR A 7 -3.44 48.94 11.42
CA THR A 7 -3.42 48.26 12.72
C THR A 7 -4.27 46.99 12.74
N ALA A 8 -5.03 46.70 11.67
CA ALA A 8 -5.86 45.49 11.55
C ALA A 8 -5.81 44.90 10.14
N GLY A 9 -5.64 43.58 10.03
CA GLY A 9 -5.57 42.89 8.73
C GLY A 9 -4.23 43.04 7.99
N PRO A 10 -4.11 42.50 6.76
CA PRO A 10 -2.84 42.43 6.03
C PRO A 10 -2.37 43.80 5.51
N CYS A 11 -1.08 44.10 5.68
CA CYS A 11 -0.47 45.33 5.19
C CYS A 11 -0.18 45.27 3.68
N LYS A 12 -0.54 46.33 2.93
CA LYS A 12 -0.31 46.46 1.48
C LYS A 12 0.71 47.56 1.19
N ALA A 13 1.84 47.21 0.57
CA ALA A 13 2.98 48.13 0.39
C ALA A 13 2.64 49.40 -0.42
N ASN A 14 1.67 49.33 -1.33
CA ASN A 14 1.24 50.45 -2.17
C ASN A 14 0.38 51.49 -1.43
N ILE A 15 -0.27 51.12 -0.32
CA ILE A 15 -1.19 52.01 0.42
C ILE A 15 -0.86 52.16 1.92
N HIS A 16 0.00 51.32 2.49
CA HIS A 16 0.37 51.36 3.91
C HIS A 16 1.84 51.70 4.14
N TYR A 17 2.13 52.44 5.22
CA TYR A 17 3.50 52.61 5.73
C TYR A 17 3.99 51.27 6.27
N MET A 18 5.08 50.74 5.68
CA MET A 18 5.63 49.43 5.99
C MET A 18 7.16 49.50 5.91
N LEU A 19 7.83 48.93 6.90
CA LEU A 19 9.24 48.57 6.82
C LEU A 19 9.34 47.16 6.25
N SER A 20 10.39 46.86 5.47
CA SER A 20 10.61 45.50 4.94
C SER A 20 10.57 44.51 6.10
N PRO A 21 9.64 43.53 6.10
CA PRO A 21 9.53 42.56 7.18
C PRO A 21 10.80 41.70 7.31
N THR A 22 11.48 41.42 6.20
CA THR A 22 12.76 40.69 6.15
C THR A 22 13.95 41.55 6.55
N GLY A 23 13.89 42.87 6.35
CA GLY A 23 14.91 43.80 6.85
C GLY A 23 15.05 43.82 8.39
N ARG A 24 14.07 43.30 9.12
CA ARG A 24 14.12 43.13 10.59
C ARG A 24 14.73 41.79 11.02
N LEU A 25 15.06 40.92 10.08
CA LEU A 25 15.49 39.55 10.31
C LEU A 25 16.82 39.24 9.56
N PRO A 26 17.89 40.04 9.75
CA PRO A 26 19.10 39.95 8.93
C PRO A 26 19.85 38.61 9.08
N GLN A 27 19.71 37.94 10.23
CA GLN A 27 20.38 36.68 10.52
C GLN A 27 19.69 35.46 9.89
N LEU A 28 18.45 35.63 9.40
CA LEU A 28 17.65 34.49 8.93
C LEU A 28 18.22 33.84 7.68
N LYS A 29 18.80 34.63 6.77
CA LYS A 29 19.37 34.09 5.54
C LYS A 29 20.54 33.14 5.81
N ALA A 30 21.45 33.52 6.72
CA ALA A 30 22.56 32.64 7.13
C ALA A 30 22.07 31.34 7.80
N LEU A 31 20.97 31.39 8.56
CA LEU A 31 20.37 30.19 9.15
C LEU A 31 19.76 29.27 8.09
N ILE A 32 19.06 29.85 7.09
CA ILE A 32 18.47 29.11 5.97
C ILE A 32 19.56 28.48 5.10
N ASP A 33 20.59 29.24 4.71
CA ASP A 33 21.70 28.77 3.89
C ASP A 33 22.52 27.68 4.61
N GLY A 34 22.50 27.66 5.95
CA GLY A 34 23.09 26.61 6.78
C GLY A 34 22.14 25.49 7.20
N GLU A 35 20.94 25.39 6.59
CA GLU A 35 19.93 24.35 6.85
C GLU A 35 19.45 24.26 8.31
N ASN A 36 19.45 25.37 9.04
CA ASN A 36 19.11 25.40 10.46
C ASN A 36 17.63 25.68 10.72
N TYR A 37 17.06 25.03 11.73
CA TYR A 37 15.77 25.41 12.30
C TYR A 37 15.87 26.69 13.13
N PHE A 38 14.86 27.54 13.06
CA PHE A 38 14.78 28.78 13.84
C PHE A 38 13.37 29.02 14.38
N ILE A 39 13.29 29.76 15.50
CA ILE A 39 12.03 30.13 16.15
C ILE A 39 11.92 31.66 16.19
N ILE A 40 10.82 32.20 15.68
CA ILE A 40 10.51 33.63 15.81
C ILE A 40 9.70 33.86 17.07
N HIS A 41 10.38 34.26 18.15
CA HIS A 41 9.73 34.63 19.41
C HIS A 41 9.32 36.10 19.40
N ALA A 42 8.01 36.38 19.40
CA ALA A 42 7.49 37.74 19.55
C ALA A 42 6.06 37.75 20.15
N PRO A 43 5.60 38.85 20.79
CA PRO A 43 4.25 38.95 21.34
C PRO A 43 3.13 38.71 20.32
N ARG A 44 1.89 38.41 20.76
CA ARG A 44 0.75 38.28 19.84
C ARG A 44 0.55 39.58 19.05
N GLN A 45 0.13 39.47 17.79
CA GLN A 45 -0.21 40.59 16.89
C GLN A 45 0.94 41.53 16.45
N VAL A 46 2.20 41.21 16.71
CA VAL A 46 3.37 41.99 16.24
C VAL A 46 3.78 41.75 14.77
N GLY A 47 2.91 41.11 13.98
CA GLY A 47 3.15 40.87 12.55
C GLY A 47 4.05 39.68 12.20
N LYS A 48 4.23 38.69 13.10
CA LYS A 48 5.02 37.47 12.84
C LYS A 48 4.60 36.75 11.56
N THR A 49 3.31 36.50 11.40
CA THR A 49 2.75 35.83 10.21
C THR A 49 3.03 36.64 8.95
N THR A 50 2.88 37.97 9.03
CA THR A 50 3.20 38.88 7.91
C THR A 50 4.69 38.82 7.54
N ALA A 51 5.59 38.75 8.53
CA ALA A 51 7.02 38.61 8.28
C ALA A 51 7.37 37.26 7.63
N MET A 52 6.77 36.17 8.11
CA MET A 52 6.95 34.84 7.50
C MET A 52 6.38 34.75 6.08
N MET A 53 5.22 35.37 5.82
CA MET A 53 4.65 35.42 4.47
C MET A 53 5.55 36.19 3.50
N ALA A 54 6.10 37.33 3.94
CA ALA A 54 7.03 38.12 3.13
C ALA A 54 8.34 37.37 2.88
N LEU A 55 8.89 36.72 3.91
CA LEU A 55 10.10 35.89 3.78
C LEU A 55 9.89 34.74 2.79
N ALA A 56 8.78 34.01 2.90
CA ALA A 56 8.47 32.93 1.97
C ALA A 56 8.31 33.44 0.52
N GLN A 57 7.74 34.63 0.33
CA GLN A 57 7.64 35.24 -0.99
C GLN A 57 9.03 35.61 -1.54
N GLU A 58 9.86 36.28 -0.74
CA GLU A 58 11.22 36.69 -1.15
C GLU A 58 12.12 35.50 -1.49
N LEU A 59 12.06 34.43 -0.69
CA LEU A 59 12.77 33.18 -0.96
C LEU A 59 12.29 32.54 -2.28
N THR A 60 10.98 32.52 -2.51
CA THR A 60 10.42 31.97 -3.75
C THR A 60 10.78 32.81 -4.97
N ASP A 61 10.71 34.13 -4.86
CA ASP A 61 11.03 35.08 -5.93
C ASP A 61 12.53 35.05 -6.29
N SER A 62 13.40 34.63 -5.37
CA SER A 62 14.83 34.46 -5.64
C SER A 62 15.14 33.35 -6.66
N GLY A 63 14.20 32.42 -6.88
CA GLY A 63 14.37 31.25 -7.74
C GLY A 63 15.27 30.14 -7.16
N GLN A 64 15.95 30.39 -6.04
CA GLN A 64 16.80 29.39 -5.37
C GLN A 64 16.01 28.45 -4.45
N TYR A 65 14.90 28.94 -3.91
CA TYR A 65 14.12 28.24 -2.92
C TYR A 65 12.66 28.18 -3.35
N LEU A 66 11.98 27.09 -2.99
CA LEU A 66 10.54 27.03 -2.98
C LEU A 66 10.06 27.13 -1.52
N ALA A 67 9.59 28.29 -1.10
CA ALA A 67 9.22 28.53 0.29
C ALA A 67 7.70 28.60 0.48
N MET A 68 7.21 27.92 1.53
CA MET A 68 5.79 27.77 1.80
C MET A 68 5.47 28.02 3.26
N LEU A 69 4.47 28.87 3.50
CA LEU A 69 3.94 29.07 4.84
C LEU A 69 2.79 28.09 5.09
N LEU A 70 3.01 27.15 6.00
CA LEU A 70 2.03 26.16 6.40
C LEU A 70 1.55 26.47 7.82
N THR A 71 0.23 26.37 8.06
CA THR A 71 -0.36 26.56 9.39
C THR A 71 -0.86 25.22 9.94
N VAL A 72 -0.62 24.98 11.22
CA VAL A 72 -1.20 23.86 11.97
C VAL A 72 -2.36 24.29 12.86
N GLU A 73 -2.66 25.59 12.91
CA GLU A 73 -3.68 26.16 13.81
C GLU A 73 -5.08 25.60 13.53
N THR A 74 -5.36 25.15 12.31
CA THR A 74 -6.65 24.53 11.95
C THR A 74 -6.89 23.19 12.63
N GLY A 75 -5.86 22.58 13.22
CA GLY A 75 -5.97 21.39 14.07
C GLY A 75 -6.30 21.71 15.54
N ALA A 76 -6.09 22.95 16.00
CA ALA A 76 -6.31 23.34 17.39
C ALA A 76 -7.73 23.08 17.94
N PRO A 77 -8.81 23.14 17.13
CA PRO A 77 -10.15 22.77 17.60
C PRO A 77 -10.34 21.28 17.92
N PHE A 78 -9.39 20.41 17.58
CA PHE A 78 -9.49 18.94 17.68
C PHE A 78 -8.41 18.34 18.60
N PRO A 79 -8.33 18.75 19.88
CA PRO A 79 -7.23 18.35 20.77
C PRO A 79 -7.19 16.85 21.06
N ASP A 80 -8.36 16.20 21.11
CA ASP A 80 -8.51 14.77 21.43
C ASP A 80 -8.84 13.92 20.19
N ALA A 81 -8.81 14.52 19.00
CA ALA A 81 -9.16 13.87 17.73
C ALA A 81 -8.03 14.09 16.70
N PRO A 82 -6.87 13.41 16.86
CA PRO A 82 -5.67 13.65 16.06
C PRO A 82 -5.91 13.46 14.55
N GLU A 83 -6.77 12.52 14.17
CA GLU A 83 -7.11 12.28 12.76
C GLU A 83 -7.88 13.45 12.14
N GLN A 84 -8.85 14.02 12.87
CA GLN A 84 -9.60 15.19 12.42
C GLN A 84 -8.71 16.44 12.37
N ALA A 85 -7.85 16.60 13.38
CA ALA A 85 -6.84 17.66 13.41
C ALA A 85 -5.95 17.57 12.15
N GLN A 86 -5.42 16.38 11.87
CA GLN A 86 -4.57 16.10 10.73
C GLN A 86 -5.27 16.37 9.40
N GLN A 87 -6.49 15.87 9.20
CA GLN A 87 -7.26 16.13 7.97
C GLN A 87 -7.49 17.63 7.74
N SER A 88 -7.83 18.37 8.82
CA SER A 88 -8.01 19.82 8.78
C SER A 88 -6.72 20.56 8.38
N ILE A 89 -5.58 20.16 8.94
CA ILE A 89 -4.25 20.72 8.63
C ILE A 89 -3.88 20.42 7.18
N LEU A 90 -3.94 19.15 6.76
CA LEU A 90 -3.56 18.71 5.42
C LEU A 90 -4.43 19.37 4.34
N ARG A 91 -5.74 19.50 4.56
CA ARG A 91 -6.65 20.19 3.64
C ARG A 91 -6.27 21.66 3.50
N ARG A 92 -5.89 22.33 4.60
CA ARG A 92 -5.42 23.71 4.55
C ARG A 92 -4.12 23.83 3.75
N TRP A 93 -3.18 22.92 3.94
CA TRP A 93 -1.91 22.90 3.21
C TRP A 93 -2.14 22.69 1.72
N GLN A 94 -2.95 21.71 1.33
CA GLN A 94 -3.31 21.46 -0.07
C GLN A 94 -3.92 22.68 -0.75
N ASN A 95 -4.80 23.41 -0.05
CA ASN A 95 -5.40 24.62 -0.59
C ASN A 95 -4.38 25.74 -0.80
N GLU A 96 -3.46 25.94 0.15
CA GLU A 96 -2.40 26.95 0.06
C GLU A 96 -1.45 26.65 -1.12
N ILE A 97 -1.10 25.37 -1.26
CA ILE A 97 -0.28 24.83 -2.35
C ILE A 97 -0.94 25.06 -3.72
N ARG A 98 -2.24 24.73 -3.85
CA ARG A 98 -3.01 24.92 -5.09
C ARG A 98 -3.12 26.38 -5.49
N PHE A 99 -3.35 27.27 -4.52
CA PHE A 99 -3.53 28.70 -4.78
C PHE A 99 -2.25 29.35 -5.35
N ARG A 100 -1.07 28.86 -4.92
CA ARG A 100 0.23 29.35 -5.42
C ARG A 100 0.64 28.80 -6.80
N LYS A 101 -0.17 27.92 -7.41
CA LYS A 101 0.08 27.33 -8.75
C LYS A 101 1.49 26.75 -8.91
N LEU A 102 2.02 26.14 -7.86
CA LEU A 102 3.30 25.44 -7.94
C LEU A 102 3.18 24.29 -8.95
N PRO A 103 4.24 24.01 -9.73
CA PRO A 103 4.28 22.86 -10.62
C PRO A 103 4.34 21.60 -9.76
N LEU A 104 3.18 21.11 -9.33
CA LEU A 104 3.07 19.87 -8.61
C LEU A 104 2.81 18.74 -9.60
N PRO A 105 3.47 17.59 -9.44
CA PRO A 105 3.01 16.39 -10.12
C PRO A 105 1.56 16.10 -9.71
N THR A 106 0.77 15.59 -10.65
CA THR A 106 -0.65 15.32 -10.41
C THR A 106 -0.80 14.24 -9.33
N LEU A 107 -1.26 14.66 -8.15
CA LEU A 107 -1.34 13.88 -6.91
C LEU A 107 -2.30 12.66 -6.95
N THR A 108 -3.00 12.44 -8.06
CA THR A 108 -4.09 11.47 -8.17
C THR A 108 -3.62 10.04 -7.89
N GLN A 109 -2.42 9.66 -8.33
CA GLN A 109 -1.88 8.32 -8.10
C GLN A 109 -1.44 8.11 -6.65
N ILE A 110 -0.69 9.05 -6.06
CA ILE A 110 -0.30 8.98 -4.64
C ILE A 110 -1.54 8.93 -3.74
N GLN A 111 -2.56 9.73 -4.04
CA GLN A 111 -3.83 9.71 -3.30
C GLN A 111 -4.56 8.37 -3.42
N ARG A 112 -4.53 7.74 -4.60
CA ARG A 112 -5.11 6.41 -4.82
C ARG A 112 -4.37 5.32 -4.04
N GLU A 113 -3.03 5.30 -4.13
CA GLU A 113 -2.22 4.23 -3.52
C GLU A 113 -2.13 4.31 -2.01
N THR A 114 -2.16 5.53 -1.45
CA THR A 114 -1.98 5.76 0.00
C THR A 114 -3.26 6.04 0.76
N GLU A 115 -4.34 6.36 0.04
CA GLU A 115 -5.61 6.85 0.60
C GLU A 115 -5.45 7.95 1.66
N THR A 116 -4.46 8.81 1.48
CA THR A 116 -4.11 9.90 2.40
C THR A 116 -3.51 9.47 3.75
N SER A 117 -3.11 8.19 3.92
CA SER A 117 -2.28 7.77 5.05
C SER A 117 -0.99 8.60 5.06
N PRO A 118 -0.80 9.54 6.00
CA PRO A 118 0.35 10.45 5.96
C PRO A 118 1.66 9.69 6.11
N ARG A 119 1.63 8.56 6.82
CA ARG A 119 2.76 7.68 7.00
C ARG A 119 3.22 7.08 5.66
N LEU A 120 2.30 6.53 4.87
CA LEU A 120 2.60 5.96 3.55
C LEU A 120 2.96 7.05 2.54
N VAL A 121 2.29 8.20 2.58
CA VAL A 121 2.64 9.36 1.73
C VAL A 121 4.07 9.81 1.99
N ASN A 122 4.46 9.96 3.27
CA ASN A 122 5.81 10.36 3.64
C ASN A 122 6.85 9.29 3.29
N ALA A 123 6.53 8.00 3.49
CA ALA A 123 7.42 6.91 3.12
C ALA A 123 7.67 6.87 1.60
N LEU A 124 6.62 7.00 0.79
CA LEU A 124 6.73 7.07 -0.67
C LEU A 124 7.50 8.30 -1.11
N ALA A 125 7.18 9.47 -0.54
CA ALA A 125 7.89 10.71 -0.85
C ALA A 125 9.39 10.57 -0.54
N ARG A 126 9.74 10.00 0.62
CA ARG A 126 11.13 9.74 1.00
C ARG A 126 11.84 8.84 -0.01
N GLN A 127 11.24 7.72 -0.41
CA GLN A 127 11.86 6.82 -1.40
C GLN A 127 12.01 7.51 -2.77
N ALA A 128 10.98 8.24 -3.21
CA ALA A 128 11.02 8.96 -4.48
C ALA A 128 12.11 10.03 -4.51
N THR A 129 12.24 10.86 -3.47
CA THR A 129 13.10 12.05 -3.47
C THR A 129 14.47 11.86 -2.84
N GLN A 130 14.69 10.81 -2.05
CA GLN A 130 15.98 10.57 -1.38
C GLN A 130 16.70 9.32 -1.88
N VAL A 131 15.99 8.42 -2.56
CA VAL A 131 16.57 7.15 -3.04
C VAL A 131 16.58 7.09 -4.56
N LEU A 132 15.44 7.30 -5.21
CA LEU A 132 15.33 7.19 -6.67
C LEU A 132 15.80 8.45 -7.41
N VAL A 133 15.31 9.62 -7.00
CA VAL A 133 15.61 10.90 -7.64
C VAL A 133 16.29 11.79 -6.62
N GLN A 134 17.63 11.76 -6.60
CA GLN A 134 18.45 12.55 -5.66
C GLN A 134 18.73 13.96 -6.16
N ASP A 135 18.69 14.20 -7.49
CA ASP A 135 18.81 15.54 -8.06
C ASP A 135 17.46 16.27 -7.94
N VAL A 136 17.46 17.38 -7.20
CA VAL A 136 16.28 18.22 -6.94
C VAL A 136 15.73 18.89 -8.21
N ASN A 137 16.48 18.90 -9.30
CA ASN A 137 16.05 19.46 -10.59
C ASN A 137 15.34 18.44 -11.48
N GLU A 138 15.40 17.15 -11.14
CA GLU A 138 14.72 16.10 -11.89
C GLU A 138 13.26 15.95 -11.42
N PRO A 139 12.30 15.82 -12.36
CA PRO A 139 10.89 15.71 -12.02
C PRO A 139 10.56 14.33 -11.44
N ILE A 140 9.76 14.30 -10.37
CA ILE A 140 9.16 13.06 -9.87
C ILE A 140 8.01 12.66 -10.79
N THR A 141 8.22 11.59 -11.57
CA THR A 141 7.23 11.06 -12.52
C THR A 141 6.35 9.99 -11.86
N ALA A 142 5.25 9.63 -12.52
CA ALA A 142 4.39 8.49 -12.12
C ALA A 142 5.17 7.17 -12.02
N GLU A 143 6.13 6.98 -12.91
CA GLU A 143 7.00 5.80 -12.93
C GLU A 143 7.92 5.74 -11.71
N VAL A 144 8.48 6.89 -11.30
CA VAL A 144 9.26 6.99 -10.05
C VAL A 144 8.41 6.63 -8.83
N ILE A 145 7.15 7.06 -8.79
CA ILE A 145 6.24 6.70 -7.69
C ILE A 145 5.93 5.20 -7.68
N ASN A 146 5.72 4.59 -8.85
CA ASN A 146 5.53 3.14 -8.96
C ASN A 146 6.77 2.38 -8.46
N GLN A 147 7.96 2.78 -8.91
CA GLN A 147 9.21 2.19 -8.47
C GLN A 147 9.43 2.37 -6.97
N ALA A 148 9.11 3.55 -6.41
CA ALA A 148 9.17 3.80 -4.97
C ALA A 148 8.22 2.88 -4.20
N LYS A 149 7.00 2.67 -4.72
CA LYS A 149 6.03 1.73 -4.15
C LYS A 149 6.58 0.31 -4.14
N GLU A 150 7.10 -0.17 -5.27
CA GLU A 150 7.71 -1.50 -5.37
C GLU A 150 8.89 -1.65 -4.39
N MET A 151 9.74 -0.61 -4.28
CA MET A 151 10.83 -0.61 -3.32
C MET A 151 10.35 -0.63 -1.86
N LEU A 152 9.26 0.07 -1.51
CA LEU A 152 8.69 0.01 -0.15
C LEU A 152 8.07 -1.36 0.16
N ILE A 153 7.50 -2.02 -0.84
CA ILE A 153 6.92 -3.36 -0.70
C ILE A 153 8.03 -4.41 -0.58
N GLN A 154 9.13 -4.25 -1.31
CA GLN A 154 10.27 -5.17 -1.33
C GLN A 154 11.23 -4.97 -0.15
N ARG A 155 11.59 -3.72 0.18
CA ARG A 155 12.37 -3.41 1.38
C ARG A 155 11.46 -3.56 2.58
N GLN A 156 11.76 -4.57 3.37
CA GLN A 156 11.31 -4.68 4.76
C GLN A 156 11.91 -3.53 5.59
N ASP A 157 11.48 -2.30 5.33
CA ASP A 157 11.78 -1.16 6.19
C ASP A 157 11.26 -1.50 7.60
N THR A 158 11.95 -1.05 8.65
CA THR A 158 11.64 -1.24 10.08
C THR A 158 10.18 -0.96 10.48
N HIS A 159 9.45 -0.26 9.62
CA HIS A 159 8.03 0.00 9.71
C HIS A 159 7.15 -1.24 9.43
N LEU A 160 7.51 -2.11 8.49
CA LEU A 160 6.79 -3.37 8.22
C LEU A 160 6.93 -4.37 9.37
N ASP A 161 8.03 -4.29 10.13
CA ASP A 161 8.21 -5.10 11.34
C ASP A 161 7.18 -4.70 12.42
N SER A 162 6.98 -3.40 12.63
CA SER A 162 5.93 -2.92 13.55
C SER A 162 4.52 -3.35 13.11
N LEU A 163 4.28 -3.40 11.79
CA LEU A 163 3.02 -3.91 11.24
C LEU A 163 2.90 -5.43 11.48
N ALA A 164 3.97 -6.19 11.29
CA ALA A 164 4.00 -7.63 11.52
C ALA A 164 3.66 -7.99 12.97
N GLU A 165 4.13 -7.21 13.94
CA GLU A 165 3.78 -7.38 15.34
C GLU A 165 2.29 -7.13 15.59
N ARG A 166 1.74 -6.03 15.03
CA ARG A 166 0.30 -5.72 15.16
C ARG A 166 -0.59 -6.80 14.54
N LEU A 167 -0.20 -7.39 13.43
CA LEU A 167 -0.95 -8.47 12.77
C LEU A 167 -0.97 -9.79 13.56
N ARG A 168 -0.11 -9.95 14.57
CA ARG A 168 -0.15 -11.11 15.48
C ARG A 168 -1.10 -10.91 16.65
N GLU A 169 -1.57 -9.69 16.92
CA GLU A 169 -2.55 -9.45 17.98
C GLU A 169 -3.89 -10.10 17.61
N GLU A 170 -4.45 -10.92 18.52
CA GLU A 170 -5.69 -11.66 18.24
C GLU A 170 -6.87 -10.75 17.87
N ARG A 171 -6.97 -9.56 18.48
CA ARG A 171 -7.99 -8.55 18.12
C ARG A 171 -7.86 -8.02 16.70
N VAL A 172 -6.63 -7.90 16.18
CA VAL A 172 -6.38 -7.46 14.79
C VAL A 172 -6.64 -8.63 13.85
N LYS A 173 -6.12 -9.81 14.19
CA LYS A 173 -6.27 -11.03 13.40
C LYS A 173 -7.74 -11.40 13.17
N THR A 174 -8.57 -11.36 14.20
CA THR A 174 -10.01 -11.70 14.13
C THR A 174 -10.77 -10.81 13.12
N ILE A 175 -10.24 -9.61 12.83
CA ILE A 175 -10.83 -8.67 11.87
C ILE A 175 -10.18 -8.79 10.49
N ILE A 176 -8.84 -8.82 10.43
CA ILE A 176 -8.11 -8.83 9.15
C ILE A 176 -8.27 -10.17 8.43
N GLU A 177 -8.31 -11.29 9.15
CA GLU A 177 -8.37 -12.63 8.55
C GLU A 177 -9.65 -12.86 7.72
N PRO A 178 -10.88 -12.57 8.21
CA PRO A 178 -12.09 -12.66 7.40
C PRO A 178 -12.09 -11.72 6.20
N ILE A 179 -11.58 -10.49 6.35
CA ILE A 179 -11.48 -9.51 5.26
C ILE A 179 -10.59 -10.05 4.13
N LEU A 180 -9.43 -10.61 4.47
CA LEU A 180 -8.53 -11.23 3.49
C LEU A 180 -9.09 -12.52 2.89
N ALA A 181 -9.92 -13.26 3.64
CA ALA A 181 -10.60 -14.46 3.16
C ALA A 181 -11.84 -14.16 2.27
N GLY A 182 -12.32 -12.91 2.26
CA GLY A 182 -13.57 -12.53 1.63
C GLY A 182 -14.78 -13.19 2.30
N GLU A 183 -14.73 -13.26 3.63
CA GLU A 183 -15.79 -13.76 4.52
C GLU A 183 -16.40 -12.60 5.32
N ASP A 184 -17.62 -12.79 5.79
CA ASP A 184 -18.27 -11.82 6.67
C ASP A 184 -17.52 -11.75 8.01
N LEU A 185 -17.46 -10.56 8.59
CA LEU A 185 -16.88 -10.40 9.92
C LEU A 185 -17.69 -11.17 10.96
N PRO A 186 -17.05 -11.92 11.87
CA PRO A 186 -17.72 -12.51 13.01
C PRO A 186 -18.20 -11.43 13.98
N ASP A 187 -18.93 -11.83 15.02
CA ASP A 187 -19.26 -10.92 16.12
C ASP A 187 -17.97 -10.50 16.84
N VAL A 188 -17.57 -9.24 16.64
CA VAL A 188 -16.33 -8.65 17.17
C VAL A 188 -16.65 -7.45 18.06
N PRO A 189 -15.89 -7.24 19.15
CA PRO A 189 -16.08 -6.06 20.00
C PRO A 189 -15.94 -4.75 19.21
N PRO A 190 -16.83 -3.76 19.41
CA PRO A 190 -16.73 -2.46 18.74
C PRO A 190 -15.40 -1.74 18.96
N ASP A 191 -14.76 -1.95 20.12
CA ASP A 191 -13.46 -1.35 20.43
C ASP A 191 -12.32 -1.97 19.61
N ASP A 192 -12.42 -3.23 19.21
CA ASP A 192 -11.44 -3.87 18.31
C ASP A 192 -11.58 -3.33 16.88
N ILE A 193 -12.82 -3.05 16.43
CA ILE A 193 -13.08 -2.36 15.15
C ILE A 193 -12.46 -0.95 15.19
N ARG A 194 -12.73 -0.17 16.24
CA ARG A 194 -12.11 1.15 16.42
C ARG A 194 -10.59 1.06 16.41
N TYR A 195 -10.02 0.07 17.09
CA TYR A 195 -8.58 -0.10 17.14
C TYR A 195 -7.95 -0.31 15.76
N VAL A 196 -8.52 -1.14 14.87
CA VAL A 196 -7.96 -1.33 13.52
C VAL A 196 -8.18 -0.12 12.60
N LEU A 197 -9.21 0.69 12.86
CA LEU A 197 -9.43 1.99 12.21
C LEU A 197 -8.39 3.01 12.66
N ASP A 198 -8.13 3.13 13.96
CA ASP A 198 -7.14 4.05 14.55
C ASP A 198 -5.71 3.69 14.13
N LEU A 199 -5.42 2.39 13.94
CA LEU A 199 -4.16 1.93 13.35
C LEU A 199 -4.03 2.29 11.85
N GLY A 200 -5.13 2.70 11.22
CA GLY A 200 -5.23 2.95 9.79
C GLY A 200 -5.11 1.69 8.94
N LEU A 201 -5.33 0.49 9.51
CA LEU A 201 -5.27 -0.78 8.77
C LEU A 201 -6.53 -1.02 7.96
N CYS A 202 -7.67 -0.60 8.52
CA CYS A 202 -8.97 -0.69 7.88
C CYS A 202 -9.60 0.69 7.70
N ARG A 203 -10.63 0.76 6.86
CA ARG A 203 -11.54 1.89 6.72
C ARG A 203 -12.98 1.39 6.63
N ASP A 204 -13.92 2.23 7.02
CA ASP A 204 -15.35 1.99 6.86
C ASP A 204 -15.97 3.08 5.97
N GLN A 205 -16.55 2.67 4.83
CA GLN A 205 -17.25 3.56 3.89
C GLN A 205 -18.78 3.42 3.95
N GLY A 206 -19.31 2.79 5.00
CA GLY A 206 -20.74 2.52 5.16
C GLY A 206 -21.25 1.33 4.33
N GLN A 207 -20.35 0.60 3.67
CA GLN A 207 -20.63 -0.66 2.96
C GLN A 207 -19.97 -1.88 3.65
N GLY A 208 -19.33 -1.65 4.79
CA GLY A 208 -18.53 -2.65 5.49
C GLY A 208 -17.09 -2.21 5.67
N LEU A 209 -16.40 -2.90 6.58
CA LEU A 209 -15.00 -2.67 6.88
C LEU A 209 -14.11 -3.29 5.80
N GLU A 210 -13.14 -2.54 5.29
CA GLU A 210 -12.18 -3.02 4.28
C GLU A 210 -10.75 -2.54 4.57
N ILE A 211 -9.76 -3.17 3.94
CA ILE A 211 -8.35 -2.76 4.08
C ILE A 211 -8.15 -1.32 3.57
N ALA A 212 -7.49 -0.51 4.38
CA ALA A 212 -7.47 0.94 4.27
C ALA A 212 -6.78 1.52 3.03
N ASN A 213 -5.96 0.77 2.29
CA ASN A 213 -5.34 1.28 1.06
C ASN A 213 -4.78 0.12 0.21
N PRO A 214 -4.57 0.35 -1.10
CA PRO A 214 -3.93 -0.61 -2.01
C PRO A 214 -2.57 -1.13 -1.54
N ILE A 215 -1.73 -0.28 -0.93
CA ILE A 215 -0.42 -0.71 -0.43
C ILE A 215 -0.59 -1.77 0.67
N TYR A 216 -1.49 -1.58 1.63
CA TYR A 216 -1.76 -2.59 2.66
C TYR A 216 -2.39 -3.85 2.10
N LYS A 217 -3.24 -3.75 1.07
CA LYS A 217 -3.75 -4.93 0.36
C LYS A 217 -2.58 -5.79 -0.17
N GLU A 218 -1.53 -5.18 -0.71
CA GLU A 218 -0.33 -5.90 -1.16
C GLU A 218 0.59 -6.34 -0.02
N VAL A 219 0.82 -5.48 0.97
CA VAL A 219 1.78 -5.69 2.06
C VAL A 219 1.33 -6.76 3.05
N LEU A 220 0.04 -6.80 3.41
CA LEU A 220 -0.46 -7.69 4.47
C LEU A 220 -0.15 -9.17 4.17
N PRO A 221 -0.52 -9.75 3.01
CA PRO A 221 -0.17 -11.14 2.69
C PRO A 221 1.33 -11.38 2.61
N LEU A 222 2.09 -10.36 2.20
CA LEU A 222 3.55 -10.42 2.07
C LEU A 222 4.25 -10.49 3.43
N VAL A 223 3.73 -9.77 4.42
CA VAL A 223 4.17 -9.85 5.82
C VAL A 223 3.73 -11.18 6.44
N LEU A 224 2.48 -11.59 6.22
CA LEU A 224 1.93 -12.83 6.79
C LEU A 224 2.59 -14.10 6.23
N SER A 225 3.06 -14.08 4.99
CA SER A 225 3.80 -15.21 4.38
C SER A 225 5.29 -15.23 4.73
N TYR A 226 5.82 -14.23 5.45
CA TYR A 226 7.25 -14.13 5.71
C TYR A 226 7.84 -15.35 6.43
N THR A 227 7.24 -15.77 7.54
CA THR A 227 7.71 -16.93 8.31
C THR A 227 7.67 -18.20 7.46
N THR A 228 6.61 -18.38 6.68
CA THR A 228 6.48 -19.48 5.72
C THR A 228 7.61 -19.45 4.70
N ARG A 229 7.94 -18.29 4.12
CA ARG A 229 9.06 -18.15 3.16
C ARG A 229 10.41 -18.51 3.78
N VAL A 230 10.69 -18.02 4.98
CA VAL A 230 11.97 -18.32 5.67
C VAL A 230 12.09 -19.81 5.99
N SER A 231 11.00 -20.44 6.44
CA SER A 231 10.97 -21.87 6.78
C SER A 231 11.15 -22.80 5.58
N ILE A 232 10.81 -22.37 4.36
CA ILE A 232 10.96 -23.17 3.14
C ILE A 232 12.45 -23.33 2.73
N GLY A 233 13.34 -22.42 3.17
CA GLY A 233 14.77 -22.48 2.87
C GLY A 233 15.15 -22.12 1.43
N ALA A 234 16.43 -22.26 1.09
CA ALA A 234 16.95 -22.08 -0.26
C ALA A 234 16.70 -23.36 -1.08
N ILE A 235 15.92 -23.26 -2.15
CA ILE A 235 15.62 -24.36 -3.08
C ILE A 235 16.28 -24.04 -4.42
N GLU A 236 16.62 -25.09 -5.18
CA GLU A 236 17.15 -24.95 -6.53
C GLU A 236 16.28 -24.03 -7.40
N PRO A 237 16.90 -23.13 -8.18
CA PRO A 237 16.18 -22.23 -9.07
C PRO A 237 15.33 -23.03 -10.06
N LEU A 238 14.11 -22.55 -10.31
CA LEU A 238 13.22 -23.21 -11.26
C LEU A 238 13.91 -23.26 -12.63
N ARG A 239 13.94 -24.43 -13.27
CA ARG A 239 14.59 -24.59 -14.58
C ARG A 239 13.81 -23.84 -15.65
N LEU A 240 14.38 -22.73 -16.11
CA LEU A 240 13.93 -21.95 -17.27
C LEU A 240 14.19 -22.73 -18.57
N ASN A 241 13.55 -22.31 -19.66
CA ASN A 241 13.91 -22.79 -21.00
C ASN A 241 15.23 -22.14 -21.49
N GLU A 242 15.71 -22.55 -22.66
CA GLU A 242 16.94 -22.00 -23.27
C GLU A 242 16.84 -20.50 -23.57
N GLN A 243 15.61 -19.97 -23.72
CA GLN A 243 15.32 -18.54 -23.88
C GLN A 243 15.23 -17.77 -22.53
N GLY A 244 15.39 -18.43 -21.39
CA GLY A 244 15.26 -17.81 -20.06
C GLY A 244 13.81 -17.59 -19.62
N GLU A 245 12.85 -18.26 -20.23
CA GLU A 245 11.42 -18.14 -19.92
C GLU A 245 10.95 -19.23 -18.94
N LEU A 246 9.94 -18.86 -18.16
CA LEU A 246 9.27 -19.75 -17.22
C LEU A 246 8.46 -20.80 -17.98
N LEU A 247 8.54 -22.06 -17.55
CA LEU A 247 7.76 -23.16 -18.12
C LEU A 247 6.58 -23.50 -17.19
N PRO A 248 5.32 -23.19 -17.56
CA PRO A 248 4.14 -23.42 -16.70
C PRO A 248 4.03 -24.85 -16.18
N ASP A 249 4.25 -25.86 -17.03
CA ASP A 249 4.16 -27.26 -16.64
C ASP A 249 5.22 -27.63 -15.60
N LYS A 250 6.45 -27.10 -15.73
CA LYS A 250 7.50 -27.34 -14.73
C LYS A 250 7.20 -26.65 -13.41
N LEU A 251 6.62 -25.45 -13.48
CA LEU A 251 6.15 -24.75 -12.28
C LEU A 251 5.07 -25.56 -11.57
N LEU A 252 4.12 -26.13 -12.32
CA LEU A 252 3.06 -26.97 -11.78
C LEU A 252 3.65 -28.18 -11.06
N HIS A 253 4.51 -28.94 -11.73
CA HIS A 253 5.16 -30.11 -11.12
C HIS A 253 5.94 -29.73 -9.85
N ALA A 254 6.69 -28.64 -9.89
CA ALA A 254 7.41 -28.15 -8.71
C ALA A 254 6.46 -27.73 -7.58
N PHE A 255 5.28 -27.18 -7.91
CA PHE A 255 4.24 -26.85 -6.94
C PHE A 255 3.64 -28.10 -6.31
N LEU A 256 3.30 -29.10 -7.11
CA LEU A 256 2.76 -30.36 -6.61
C LEU A 256 3.76 -31.06 -5.68
N GLU A 257 5.03 -31.18 -6.07
CA GLU A 257 6.07 -31.78 -5.22
C GLU A 257 6.26 -31.01 -3.92
N PHE A 258 6.36 -29.68 -4.00
CA PHE A 258 6.45 -28.83 -2.83
C PHE A 258 5.26 -29.01 -1.89
N TRP A 259 4.04 -29.01 -2.43
CA TRP A 259 2.82 -29.13 -1.64
C TRP A 259 2.74 -30.48 -0.93
N ARG A 260 3.14 -31.56 -1.60
CA ARG A 260 3.21 -32.91 -1.01
C ARG A 260 4.15 -32.98 0.18
N GLN A 261 5.30 -32.32 0.09
CA GLN A 261 6.35 -32.40 1.11
C GLN A 261 6.15 -31.40 2.27
N HIS A 262 5.64 -30.20 1.97
CA HIS A 262 5.67 -29.07 2.89
C HIS A 262 4.31 -28.44 3.16
N GLY A 263 3.27 -28.78 2.41
CA GLY A 263 1.96 -28.12 2.48
C GLY A 263 1.37 -28.14 3.90
N GLU A 264 1.15 -29.32 4.48
CA GLU A 264 0.51 -29.43 5.80
C GLU A 264 1.28 -28.82 6.96
N PRO A 265 2.61 -29.07 7.12
CA PRO A 265 3.38 -28.41 8.17
C PRO A 265 3.27 -26.88 8.09
N LEU A 266 3.36 -26.32 6.88
CA LEU A 266 3.31 -24.88 6.68
C LEU A 266 1.92 -24.32 6.96
N LEU A 267 0.84 -25.01 6.54
CA LEU A 267 -0.53 -24.64 6.86
C LEU A 267 -0.79 -24.56 8.36
N LYS A 268 -0.25 -25.52 9.13
CA LYS A 268 -0.38 -25.53 10.60
C LYS A 268 0.40 -24.40 11.28
N SER A 269 1.49 -23.95 10.67
CA SER A 269 2.35 -22.88 11.19
C SER A 269 1.92 -21.47 10.77
N ALA A 270 1.00 -21.36 9.82
CA ALA A 270 0.55 -20.07 9.30
C ALA A 270 -0.22 -19.30 10.37
N PRO A 271 0.05 -17.99 10.56
CA PRO A 271 -0.59 -17.21 11.63
C PRO A 271 -2.09 -17.04 11.40
N TYR A 272 -2.49 -17.01 10.12
CA TYR A 272 -3.86 -16.83 9.64
C TYR A 272 -4.29 -18.15 8.99
N HIS A 273 -5.04 -18.95 9.73
CA HIS A 273 -5.44 -20.29 9.33
C HIS A 273 -6.39 -20.27 8.13
N GLU A 274 -7.25 -19.26 7.99
CA GLU A 274 -8.30 -19.22 6.96
C GLU A 274 -7.75 -18.93 5.57
N ILE A 275 -6.72 -18.08 5.52
CA ILE A 275 -5.99 -17.78 4.29
C ILE A 275 -4.66 -18.55 4.19
N ALA A 276 -4.38 -19.48 5.11
CA ALA A 276 -3.11 -20.23 5.13
C ALA A 276 -2.74 -20.85 3.78
N PRO A 277 -3.65 -21.49 3.02
CA PRO A 277 -3.29 -22.04 1.71
C PRO A 277 -2.84 -20.98 0.71
N HIS A 278 -3.44 -19.80 0.77
CA HIS A 278 -3.03 -18.68 -0.04
C HIS A 278 -1.64 -18.18 0.37
N LEU A 279 -1.37 -18.05 1.67
CA LEU A 279 -0.05 -17.63 2.18
C LEU A 279 1.05 -18.62 1.77
N VAL A 280 0.76 -19.93 1.82
CA VAL A 280 1.71 -20.99 1.42
C VAL A 280 1.96 -20.96 -0.10
N LEU A 281 0.92 -20.83 -0.93
CA LEU A 281 1.10 -20.67 -2.38
C LEU A 281 1.87 -19.39 -2.71
N MET A 282 1.57 -18.28 -2.05
CA MET A 282 2.32 -17.03 -2.24
C MET A 282 3.78 -17.18 -1.84
N ALA A 283 4.07 -17.83 -0.71
CA ALA A 283 5.43 -18.11 -0.28
C ALA A 283 6.17 -18.97 -1.32
N PHE A 284 5.48 -19.95 -1.89
CA PHE A 284 5.98 -20.74 -3.01
C PHE A 284 6.28 -19.88 -4.24
N LEU A 285 5.32 -19.10 -4.73
CA LEU A 285 5.50 -18.32 -5.97
C LEU A 285 6.56 -17.23 -5.82
N HIS A 286 6.70 -16.66 -4.62
CA HIS A 286 7.79 -15.74 -4.28
C HIS A 286 9.18 -16.33 -4.54
N ARG A 287 9.37 -17.64 -4.31
CA ARG A 287 10.64 -18.31 -4.57
C ARG A 287 10.98 -18.35 -6.06
N VAL A 288 9.96 -18.35 -6.92
CA VAL A 288 10.10 -18.44 -8.38
C VAL A 288 10.42 -17.08 -8.97
N VAL A 289 9.76 -16.02 -8.50
CA VAL A 289 9.99 -14.64 -8.97
C VAL A 289 11.31 -14.04 -8.52
N ASN A 290 11.94 -14.55 -7.44
CA ASN A 290 13.29 -14.13 -7.04
C ASN A 290 14.35 -14.35 -8.15
N GLY A 291 14.05 -15.14 -9.19
CA GLY A 291 14.86 -15.29 -10.39
C GLY A 291 14.65 -14.22 -11.48
N GLY A 292 13.90 -13.14 -11.23
CA GLY A 292 13.67 -12.04 -12.20
C GLY A 292 12.22 -11.82 -12.66
N GLY A 293 11.24 -12.32 -11.92
CA GLY A 293 9.81 -12.10 -12.18
C GLY A 293 9.15 -11.16 -11.17
N THR A 294 7.86 -10.91 -11.37
CA THR A 294 7.00 -10.16 -10.43
C THR A 294 5.73 -10.96 -10.12
N LEU A 295 5.21 -10.77 -8.91
CA LEU A 295 3.97 -11.37 -8.47
C LEU A 295 2.99 -10.23 -8.17
N GLU A 296 2.03 -10.04 -9.06
CA GLU A 296 0.96 -9.05 -8.92
C GLU A 296 -0.25 -9.70 -8.23
N ARG A 297 -0.95 -8.92 -7.40
CA ARG A 297 -2.16 -9.35 -6.71
C ARG A 297 -3.23 -8.33 -7.00
N GLU A 298 -4.34 -8.79 -7.55
CA GLU A 298 -5.49 -7.92 -7.70
C GLU A 298 -6.54 -8.32 -6.67
N TYR A 299 -6.83 -7.40 -5.76
CA TYR A 299 -8.05 -7.45 -4.98
C TYR A 299 -9.17 -6.95 -5.89
N ALA A 300 -9.64 -7.82 -6.78
CA ALA A 300 -10.59 -7.44 -7.81
C ALA A 300 -11.88 -6.87 -7.19
N ILE A 301 -12.09 -5.58 -7.47
CA ILE A 301 -13.33 -4.79 -7.53
C ILE A 301 -14.54 -5.54 -6.95
N GLY A 302 -14.74 -5.40 -5.64
CA GLY A 302 -15.96 -5.81 -4.94
C GLY A 302 -16.13 -7.31 -4.65
N SER A 303 -15.18 -8.18 -4.99
CA SER A 303 -15.31 -9.64 -4.72
C SER A 303 -14.63 -10.14 -3.44
N GLY A 304 -13.79 -9.29 -2.81
CA GLY A 304 -13.16 -9.56 -1.52
C GLY A 304 -12.11 -10.68 -1.52
N ARG A 305 -11.54 -11.09 -2.67
CA ARG A 305 -10.64 -12.26 -2.74
C ARG A 305 -9.36 -11.95 -3.52
N MET A 306 -8.33 -12.75 -3.23
CA MET A 306 -6.98 -12.58 -3.72
C MET A 306 -6.75 -13.39 -5.00
N ASP A 307 -6.91 -12.75 -6.15
CA ASP A 307 -6.45 -13.27 -7.42
C ASP A 307 -4.94 -13.05 -7.55
N ILE A 308 -4.22 -14.03 -8.09
CA ILE A 308 -2.77 -13.98 -8.22
C ILE A 308 -2.38 -13.95 -9.70
N CYS A 309 -1.63 -12.92 -10.11
CA CYS A 309 -0.99 -12.86 -11.42
C CYS A 309 0.52 -13.03 -11.26
N LEU A 310 1.06 -14.10 -11.83
CA LEU A 310 2.50 -14.30 -11.94
C LEU A 310 2.98 -13.78 -13.28
N ARG A 311 3.92 -12.83 -13.27
CA ARG A 311 4.64 -12.38 -14.48
C ARG A 311 6.11 -12.77 -14.37
N TYR A 312 6.63 -13.41 -15.41
CA TYR A 312 8.05 -13.76 -15.49
C TYR A 312 8.53 -13.59 -16.93
N GLY A 313 9.29 -12.51 -17.19
CA GLY A 313 9.62 -12.11 -18.55
C GLY A 313 8.35 -11.84 -19.36
N LYS A 314 8.14 -12.61 -20.43
CA LYS A 314 6.94 -12.52 -21.29
C LYS A 314 5.79 -13.43 -20.82
N VAL A 315 6.04 -14.31 -19.86
CA VAL A 315 5.05 -15.28 -19.37
C VAL A 315 4.17 -14.60 -18.35
N VAL A 316 2.85 -14.70 -18.55
CA VAL A 316 1.83 -14.20 -17.63
C VAL A 316 0.88 -15.36 -17.30
N MET A 317 0.62 -15.59 -16.02
CA MET A 317 -0.30 -16.63 -15.57
C MET A 317 -1.27 -16.07 -14.53
N GLY A 318 -2.57 -16.23 -14.79
CA GLY A 318 -3.62 -15.97 -13.82
C GLY A 318 -3.93 -17.21 -12.98
N MET A 319 -4.04 -17.02 -11.67
CA MET A 319 -4.37 -18.07 -10.72
C MET A 319 -5.49 -17.60 -9.79
N GLU A 320 -6.47 -18.47 -9.57
CA GLU A 320 -7.59 -18.26 -8.66
C GLU A 320 -7.58 -19.36 -7.59
N LEU A 321 -7.88 -18.97 -6.35
CA LEU A 321 -7.77 -19.84 -5.18
C LEU A 321 -9.11 -19.95 -4.46
N LYS A 322 -9.46 -21.17 -4.08
CA LYS A 322 -10.67 -21.45 -3.29
C LYS A 322 -10.35 -22.41 -2.16
N VAL A 323 -10.94 -22.13 -1.00
CA VAL A 323 -10.95 -23.05 0.13
C VAL A 323 -12.33 -23.70 0.19
N TRP A 324 -12.40 -25.03 0.12
CA TRP A 324 -13.64 -25.78 0.29
C TRP A 324 -13.76 -26.25 1.73
N ARG A 325 -14.84 -25.84 2.40
CA ARG A 325 -15.09 -26.12 3.81
C ARG A 325 -16.30 -27.01 4.01
N GLU A 326 -16.41 -27.56 5.22
CA GLU A 326 -17.61 -28.27 5.65
C GLU A 326 -18.85 -27.38 5.47
N ARG A 327 -19.96 -27.97 5.04
CA ARG A 327 -21.26 -27.29 4.86
C ARG A 327 -21.28 -26.17 3.80
N LYS A 328 -20.21 -25.98 3.03
CA LYS A 328 -20.19 -25.14 1.83
C LYS A 328 -20.26 -26.03 0.58
N SER A 329 -20.91 -25.54 -0.47
CA SER A 329 -20.90 -26.20 -1.78
C SER A 329 -19.49 -26.20 -2.37
N ASP A 330 -19.21 -27.18 -3.24
CA ASP A 330 -17.96 -27.23 -3.99
C ASP A 330 -17.76 -25.89 -4.73
N PRO A 331 -16.63 -25.18 -4.49
CA PRO A 331 -16.41 -23.87 -5.08
C PRO A 331 -16.02 -23.91 -6.56
N LEU A 332 -15.95 -25.08 -7.21
CA LEU A 332 -15.52 -25.25 -8.60
C LEU A 332 -16.15 -24.26 -9.58
N ILE A 333 -17.48 -24.28 -9.72
CA ILE A 333 -18.16 -23.42 -10.70
C ILE A 333 -17.93 -21.95 -10.38
N LYS A 334 -18.02 -21.58 -9.09
CA LYS A 334 -17.77 -20.22 -8.64
C LYS A 334 -16.33 -19.78 -8.96
N GLY A 335 -15.34 -20.65 -8.72
CA GLY A 335 -13.94 -20.40 -9.01
C GLY A 335 -13.67 -20.25 -10.50
N LEU A 336 -14.24 -21.11 -11.34
CA LEU A 336 -14.10 -21.00 -12.80
C LEU A 336 -14.73 -19.70 -13.33
N THR A 337 -15.92 -19.31 -12.85
CA THR A 337 -16.56 -18.05 -13.26
C THR A 337 -15.75 -16.82 -12.83
N GLN A 338 -15.11 -16.85 -11.67
CA GLN A 338 -14.25 -15.75 -11.21
C GLN A 338 -12.95 -15.69 -12.01
N LEU A 339 -12.30 -16.84 -12.21
CA LEU A 339 -11.09 -16.94 -13.02
C LEU A 339 -11.35 -16.48 -14.46
N ASP A 340 -12.49 -16.79 -15.06
CA ASP A 340 -12.84 -16.30 -16.40
C ASP A 340 -12.82 -14.77 -16.50
N LYS A 341 -13.45 -14.08 -15.55
CA LYS A 341 -13.44 -12.61 -15.50
C LYS A 341 -12.04 -12.05 -15.34
N TYR A 342 -11.21 -12.75 -14.57
CA TYR A 342 -9.83 -12.34 -14.35
C TYR A 342 -8.97 -12.54 -15.60
N LEU A 343 -9.09 -13.69 -16.27
CA LEU A 343 -8.38 -14.00 -17.50
C LEU A 343 -8.84 -13.09 -18.67
N ASP A 344 -10.11 -12.67 -18.70
CA ASP A 344 -10.59 -11.64 -19.63
C ASP A 344 -9.79 -10.33 -19.48
N GLY A 345 -9.59 -9.87 -18.24
CA GLY A 345 -8.85 -8.64 -17.95
C GLY A 345 -7.36 -8.73 -18.30
N LEU A 346 -6.78 -9.94 -18.22
CA LEU A 346 -5.38 -10.20 -18.57
C LEU A 346 -5.17 -10.57 -20.06
N GLY A 347 -6.23 -10.84 -20.81
CA GLY A 347 -6.15 -11.33 -22.19
C GLY A 347 -5.54 -12.73 -22.30
N LEU A 348 -5.86 -13.63 -21.36
CA LEU A 348 -5.31 -14.98 -21.28
C LEU A 348 -6.36 -16.04 -21.63
N ASP A 349 -5.92 -17.14 -22.26
CA ASP A 349 -6.77 -18.28 -22.65
C ASP A 349 -6.70 -19.46 -21.66
N THR A 350 -5.80 -19.39 -20.69
CA THR A 350 -5.58 -20.43 -19.69
C THR A 350 -5.15 -19.85 -18.35
N GLY A 351 -5.35 -20.61 -17.28
CA GLY A 351 -5.00 -20.24 -15.92
C GLY A 351 -5.13 -21.42 -14.97
N TRP A 352 -4.81 -21.20 -13.69
CA TRP A 352 -4.93 -22.22 -12.66
C TRP A 352 -6.09 -21.92 -11.72
N LEU A 353 -6.89 -22.94 -11.43
CA LEU A 353 -7.84 -22.92 -10.32
C LEU A 353 -7.34 -23.88 -9.24
N VAL A 354 -7.00 -23.37 -8.06
CA VAL A 354 -6.55 -24.18 -6.93
C VAL A 354 -7.66 -24.28 -5.90
N ILE A 355 -8.13 -25.50 -5.63
CA ILE A 355 -9.14 -25.78 -4.61
C ILE A 355 -8.50 -26.56 -3.45
N PHE A 356 -8.38 -25.90 -2.31
CA PHE A 356 -7.93 -26.48 -1.06
C PHE A 356 -9.13 -27.01 -0.28
N ASP A 357 -9.34 -28.31 -0.30
CA ASP A 357 -10.43 -28.95 0.43
C ASP A 357 -10.02 -29.19 1.87
N ARG A 358 -10.64 -28.46 2.80
CA ARG A 358 -10.36 -28.49 4.25
C ARG A 358 -11.50 -29.16 5.03
N ARG A 359 -12.35 -29.93 4.36
CA ARG A 359 -13.40 -30.69 5.06
C ARG A 359 -12.76 -31.69 6.05
N PRO A 360 -13.38 -31.89 7.23
CA PRO A 360 -12.84 -32.79 8.23
C PRO A 360 -12.87 -34.25 7.75
N GLY A 361 -11.97 -35.08 8.28
CA GLY A 361 -11.94 -36.52 8.02
C GLY A 361 -11.32 -36.95 6.69
N LEU A 362 -10.72 -36.02 5.93
CA LEU A 362 -10.00 -36.33 4.70
C LEU A 362 -8.57 -36.82 4.99
N PRO A 363 -7.99 -37.63 4.08
CA PRO A 363 -6.56 -37.94 4.10
C PRO A 363 -5.70 -36.69 4.05
N PRO A 364 -4.40 -36.80 4.41
CA PRO A 364 -3.47 -35.69 4.32
C PRO A 364 -3.51 -35.00 2.94
N MET A 365 -3.47 -33.66 2.91
CA MET A 365 -3.56 -32.86 1.67
C MET A 365 -2.51 -33.27 0.63
N GLY A 366 -1.30 -33.62 1.07
CA GLY A 366 -0.25 -34.10 0.18
C GLY A 366 -0.59 -35.43 -0.51
N GLU A 367 -1.39 -36.29 0.12
CA GLU A 367 -1.75 -37.60 -0.44
C GLU A 367 -2.91 -37.53 -1.45
N ARG A 368 -3.71 -36.46 -1.40
CA ARG A 368 -4.89 -36.29 -2.26
C ARG A 368 -4.76 -35.17 -3.29
N ILE A 369 -3.59 -34.53 -3.39
CA ILE A 369 -3.37 -33.52 -4.42
C ILE A 369 -3.41 -34.13 -5.83
N SER A 370 -4.32 -33.62 -6.64
CA SER A 370 -4.56 -34.03 -8.02
C SER A 370 -4.63 -32.83 -8.96
N THR A 371 -4.45 -33.11 -10.25
CA THR A 371 -4.57 -32.14 -11.33
C THR A 371 -5.44 -32.69 -12.45
N GLU A 372 -6.34 -31.89 -12.97
CA GLU A 372 -7.16 -32.20 -14.14
C GLU A 372 -7.33 -30.96 -15.02
N GLU A 373 -7.55 -31.17 -16.31
CA GLU A 373 -7.96 -30.09 -17.22
C GLU A 373 -9.48 -29.98 -17.24
N VAL A 374 -9.98 -28.77 -17.03
CA VAL A 374 -11.41 -28.46 -17.09
C VAL A 374 -11.67 -27.30 -18.03
N ILE A 375 -12.86 -27.27 -18.60
CA ILE A 375 -13.32 -26.17 -19.45
C ILE A 375 -14.12 -25.18 -18.60
N SER A 376 -13.71 -23.91 -18.63
CA SER A 376 -14.44 -22.84 -17.95
C SER A 376 -15.78 -22.53 -18.65
N PRO A 377 -16.73 -21.83 -17.98
CA PRO A 377 -17.95 -21.34 -18.62
C PRO A 377 -17.73 -20.55 -19.93
N ASN A 378 -16.62 -19.81 -20.05
CA ASN A 378 -16.26 -19.09 -21.29
C ASN A 378 -15.48 -19.95 -22.30
N GLY A 379 -15.31 -21.25 -22.07
CA GLY A 379 -14.66 -22.17 -23.01
C GLY A 379 -13.12 -22.23 -22.91
N ARG A 380 -12.53 -21.69 -21.83
CA ARG A 380 -11.07 -21.71 -21.62
C ARG A 380 -10.60 -23.02 -21.03
N THR A 381 -9.37 -23.42 -21.35
CA THR A 381 -8.73 -24.59 -20.74
C THR A 381 -8.06 -24.18 -19.43
N ILE A 382 -8.56 -24.71 -18.31
CA ILE A 382 -8.08 -24.38 -16.97
C ILE A 382 -7.42 -25.61 -16.34
N THR A 383 -6.23 -25.43 -15.79
CA THR A 383 -5.62 -26.44 -14.92
C THR A 383 -6.26 -26.36 -13.55
N LEU A 384 -7.06 -27.36 -13.20
CA LEU A 384 -7.66 -27.49 -11.89
C LEU A 384 -6.75 -28.32 -10.99
N ILE A 385 -6.32 -27.72 -9.89
CA ILE A 385 -5.52 -28.37 -8.84
C ILE A 385 -6.42 -28.54 -7.63
N ARG A 386 -6.65 -29.77 -7.18
CA ARG A 386 -7.42 -30.06 -5.97
C ARG A 386 -6.50 -30.69 -4.94
N SER A 387 -6.46 -30.16 -3.72
CA SER A 387 -5.67 -30.74 -2.62
C SER A 387 -6.46 -30.92 -1.35
#